data_AF-A0A1S6GXR8-F1
#
_entry.id   AF-A0A1S6GXR8-F1
#
_cell.length_a   1.000
_cell.length_b   1.000
_cell.length_c   1.000
_cell.angle_alpha   90.00
_cell.angle_beta   90.00
_cell.angle_gamma   90.00
#
_symmetry.space_group_name_H-M   'P 1'
#
loop_
_entity.id
_entity.type
_entity.pdbx_description
1 polymer ?
#
loop_
_entity_poly.entity_id
_entity_poly.type
_entity_poly.pdbx_seq_one_letter_code
_entity_poly.pdbx_strand_id
1 'polypeptide(L)'
;MKGGKIKIHIPKEILRELYIKRKQPLSEIKSRYKCSLNTIAYWLRKYNIRIRNQSQSMRLFVNKPEIFIDKSELYDLSINKKFKLRKIAKKYDCKISTILNRLRKYKITNRFSNCKKIEISKEELEKLYLINKLNTYEIADIYGTCQATIWKRLKQYNIERRNTHELNSKIPSKEFLEKYYLNKRLSTWEIEKRYGYSRSTVHRKLREYGMIRNRAIAHMIYQKNDFSGNLREKAYLIGFRLGDLRVRKIWENSETIHVDCGSTIKEQIELIKNLFKDYGQVWISKPNKKGKVQMECYLNRTFEFLLSKKIPEDLLKDKENFFAFLAGFTDAEGTIGISKGMAYYSVVNQNKKYLNYIRNKLINIGIECPKMYLGSEKGTPRIEGDKTYYSNKDCWFLRLNKKSFLYEFLLKIEPYLKHPKKVKNLRLAKNNILERNRKFGE
;
A
#
# COMPACT_ATOMS: atom_id res chain seq x y z
N MET A 1 12.54 5.99 -11.78
CA MET A 1 13.02 5.37 -13.04
C MET A 1 14.28 4.58 -12.73
N LYS A 2 14.25 3.24 -12.80
CA LYS A 2 15.46 2.42 -12.66
C LYS A 2 16.09 2.26 -14.05
N GLY A 3 17.27 2.86 -14.27
CA GLY A 3 18.01 2.79 -15.51
C GLY A 3 18.27 1.34 -15.92
N GLY A 4 17.57 0.88 -16.96
CA GLY A 4 17.84 -0.40 -17.59
C GLY A 4 19.15 -0.32 -18.35
N LYS A 5 20.18 -1.04 -17.91
CA LYS A 5 21.43 -1.18 -18.68
C LYS A 5 21.10 -1.71 -20.09
N ILE A 6 21.54 -0.98 -21.11
CA ILE A 6 21.44 -1.38 -22.52
C ILE A 6 22.03 -2.79 -22.65
N LYS A 7 21.21 -3.75 -23.09
CA LYS A 7 21.65 -5.13 -23.28
C LYS A 7 22.41 -5.20 -24.60
N ILE A 8 23.70 -5.53 -24.54
CA ILE A 8 24.56 -5.79 -25.72
C ILE A 8 23.82 -6.78 -26.64
N HIS A 9 23.63 -6.38 -27.90
CA HIS A 9 22.98 -7.21 -28.91
C HIS A 9 23.94 -8.28 -29.43
N ILE A 10 23.48 -9.53 -29.48
CA ILE A 10 24.24 -10.66 -30.05
C ILE A 10 23.36 -11.28 -31.13
N PRO A 11 23.76 -11.27 -32.41
CA PRO A 11 23.00 -11.87 -33.51
C PRO A 11 22.68 -13.35 -33.29
N LYS A 12 21.53 -13.79 -33.80
CA LYS A 12 21.01 -15.15 -33.63
C LYS A 12 21.92 -16.19 -34.28
N GLU A 13 22.48 -15.85 -35.43
CA GLU A 13 23.36 -16.67 -36.26
C GLU A 13 24.64 -16.97 -35.51
N ILE A 14 25.20 -15.96 -34.84
CA ILE A 14 26.42 -16.11 -34.05
C ILE A 14 26.16 -16.95 -32.79
N LEU A 15 25.03 -16.76 -32.11
CA LEU A 15 24.67 -17.62 -30.98
C LEU A 15 24.46 -19.08 -31.43
N ARG A 16 23.85 -19.32 -32.59
CA ARG A 16 23.73 -20.68 -33.15
C ARG A 16 25.09 -21.29 -33.44
N GLU A 17 25.97 -20.53 -34.08
CA GLU A 17 27.32 -20.99 -34.41
C GLU A 17 28.14 -21.32 -33.15
N LEU A 18 28.23 -20.39 -32.19
CA LEU A 18 29.06 -20.58 -30.99
C LEU A 18 28.46 -21.57 -29.99
N TYR A 19 27.14 -21.50 -29.74
CA TYR A 19 26.47 -22.27 -28.69
C TYR A 19 26.04 -23.67 -29.15
N ILE A 20 25.56 -23.80 -30.40
CA ILE A 20 25.02 -25.07 -30.93
C ILE A 20 26.11 -25.83 -31.70
N LYS A 21 26.73 -25.20 -32.71
CA LYS A 21 27.73 -25.90 -33.55
C LYS A 21 29.04 -26.11 -32.81
N ARG A 22 29.65 -25.04 -32.30
CA ARG A 22 30.95 -25.07 -31.60
C ARG A 22 30.85 -25.50 -30.13
N LYS A 23 29.63 -25.68 -29.61
CA LYS A 23 29.32 -26.16 -28.24
C LYS A 23 30.01 -25.38 -27.09
N GLN A 24 30.47 -24.15 -27.34
CA GLN A 24 31.24 -23.36 -26.37
C GLN A 24 30.44 -23.10 -25.08
N PRO A 25 31.05 -23.14 -23.89
CA PRO A 25 30.36 -22.86 -22.64
C PRO A 25 29.92 -21.38 -22.59
N LEU A 26 28.80 -21.11 -21.90
CA LEU A 26 28.28 -19.74 -21.75
C LEU A 26 29.31 -18.79 -21.12
N SER A 27 30.21 -19.29 -20.28
CA SER A 27 31.30 -18.53 -19.68
C SER A 27 32.31 -18.01 -20.71
N GLU A 28 32.56 -18.75 -21.79
CA GLU A 28 33.48 -18.33 -22.85
C GLU A 28 32.83 -17.31 -23.78
N ILE A 29 31.56 -17.51 -24.13
CA ILE A 29 30.75 -16.53 -24.87
C ILE A 29 30.63 -15.23 -24.05
N LYS A 30 30.46 -15.35 -22.73
CA LYS A 30 30.47 -14.21 -21.79
C LYS A 30 31.77 -13.42 -21.88
N SER A 31 32.91 -14.09 -21.81
CA SER A 31 34.22 -13.44 -21.91
C SER A 31 34.41 -12.78 -23.27
N ARG A 32 34.03 -13.45 -24.37
CA ARG A 32 34.15 -12.93 -25.74
C ARG A 32 33.32 -11.67 -25.96
N TYR A 33 32.10 -11.62 -25.47
CA TYR A 33 31.18 -10.48 -25.66
C TYR A 33 31.18 -9.50 -24.49
N LYS A 34 32.09 -9.66 -23.52
CA LYS A 34 32.22 -8.84 -22.30
C LYS A 34 30.85 -8.50 -21.65
N CYS A 35 29.96 -9.47 -21.57
CA CYS A 35 28.58 -9.28 -21.11
C CYS A 35 28.24 -10.16 -19.90
N SER A 36 27.03 -10.04 -19.36
CA SER A 36 26.58 -10.92 -18.26
C SER A 36 26.02 -12.23 -18.80
N LEU A 37 26.09 -13.32 -18.02
CA LEU A 37 25.44 -14.60 -18.38
C LEU A 37 23.93 -14.43 -18.57
N ASN A 38 23.29 -13.53 -17.81
CA ASN A 38 21.88 -13.19 -17.95
C ASN A 38 21.55 -12.52 -19.28
N THR A 39 22.48 -11.74 -19.84
CA THR A 39 22.33 -11.12 -21.17
C THR A 39 22.32 -12.19 -22.25
N ILE A 40 23.23 -13.17 -22.19
CA ILE A 40 23.27 -14.29 -23.14
C ILE A 40 22.03 -15.17 -23.00
N ALA A 41 21.65 -15.53 -21.76
CA ALA A 41 20.45 -16.31 -21.47
C ALA A 41 19.16 -15.60 -21.91
N TYR A 42 19.14 -14.26 -21.90
CA TYR A 42 18.04 -13.48 -22.47
C TYR A 42 17.96 -13.65 -23.99
N TRP A 43 19.07 -13.52 -24.72
CA TRP A 43 19.08 -13.68 -26.18
C TRP A 43 18.80 -15.13 -26.62
N LEU A 44 19.33 -16.13 -25.92
CA LEU A 44 18.99 -17.53 -26.18
C LEU A 44 17.49 -17.80 -26.04
N ARG A 45 16.85 -17.27 -24.99
CA ARG A 45 15.38 -17.35 -24.84
C ARG A 45 14.65 -16.58 -25.93
N LYS A 46 15.09 -15.35 -26.23
CA LYS A 46 14.47 -14.51 -27.27
C LYS A 46 14.53 -15.14 -28.66
N TYR A 47 15.57 -15.92 -28.95
CA TYR A 47 15.73 -16.64 -30.22
C TYR A 47 15.22 -18.09 -30.19
N ASN A 48 14.52 -18.51 -29.13
CA ASN A 48 14.03 -19.87 -28.94
C ASN A 48 15.13 -20.95 -29.05
N ILE A 49 16.35 -20.64 -28.60
CA ILE A 49 17.45 -21.60 -28.48
C ILE A 49 17.40 -22.21 -27.08
N ARG A 50 17.17 -23.52 -26.99
CA ARG A 50 17.07 -24.24 -25.71
C ARG A 50 18.38 -24.12 -24.94
N ILE A 51 18.30 -23.60 -23.71
CA ILE A 51 19.45 -23.53 -22.81
C ILE A 51 19.74 -24.95 -22.29
N ARG A 52 20.97 -25.41 -22.49
CA ARG A 52 21.52 -26.66 -21.95
C ARG A 52 21.28 -26.72 -20.44
N ASN A 53 20.76 -27.84 -19.97
CA ASN A 53 20.67 -28.13 -18.55
C ASN A 53 22.05 -28.54 -17.98
N GLN A 54 22.13 -28.67 -16.65
CA GLN A 54 23.39 -28.98 -15.96
C GLN A 54 24.04 -30.27 -16.50
N SER A 55 23.28 -31.35 -16.70
CA SER A 55 23.79 -32.62 -17.22
C SER A 55 24.31 -32.51 -18.66
N GLN A 56 23.60 -31.81 -19.54
CA GLN A 56 24.02 -31.55 -20.92
C GLN A 56 25.27 -30.67 -20.97
N SER A 57 25.38 -29.70 -20.06
CA SER A 57 26.60 -28.89 -19.92
C SER A 57 27.76 -29.74 -19.42
N MET A 58 27.55 -30.63 -18.45
CA MET A 58 28.58 -31.50 -17.87
C MET A 58 29.13 -32.51 -18.88
N ARG A 59 28.30 -33.09 -19.76
CA ARG A 59 28.75 -34.01 -20.83
C ARG A 59 29.79 -33.39 -21.77
N LEU A 60 29.75 -32.08 -21.96
CA LEU A 60 30.70 -31.36 -22.82
C LEU A 60 32.04 -31.08 -22.14
N PHE A 61 32.13 -31.26 -20.81
CA PHE A 61 33.39 -31.20 -20.05
C PHE A 61 34.05 -32.58 -19.88
N VAL A 62 33.43 -33.67 -20.34
CA VAL A 62 33.94 -35.04 -20.20
C VAL A 62 35.24 -35.25 -20.98
N ASN A 63 35.44 -34.51 -22.08
CA ASN A 63 36.67 -34.58 -22.89
C ASN A 63 37.77 -33.61 -22.43
N LYS A 64 37.69 -33.06 -21.21
CA LYS A 64 38.81 -32.27 -20.66
C LYS A 64 39.96 -33.25 -20.38
N PRO A 65 41.19 -33.02 -20.90
CA PRO A 65 42.31 -33.92 -20.66
C PRO A 65 42.48 -34.15 -19.17
N GLU A 66 42.53 -35.42 -18.76
CA GLU A 66 42.70 -35.80 -17.37
C GLU A 66 44.07 -35.29 -16.92
N ILE A 67 44.10 -34.46 -15.88
CA ILE A 67 45.38 -34.00 -15.34
C ILE A 67 46.08 -35.22 -14.74
N PHE A 68 47.14 -35.65 -15.43
CA PHE A 68 47.99 -36.73 -14.97
C PHE A 68 48.85 -36.18 -13.83
N ILE A 69 48.72 -36.79 -12.66
CA ILE A 69 49.52 -36.47 -11.48
C ILE A 69 50.11 -37.80 -11.04
N ASP A 70 51.43 -37.90 -11.14
CA ASP A 70 52.11 -39.13 -10.79
C ASP A 70 51.98 -39.46 -9.29
N LYS A 71 51.85 -40.75 -8.97
CA LYS A 71 51.64 -41.23 -7.60
C LYS A 71 52.86 -40.92 -6.72
N SER A 72 54.07 -41.11 -7.24
CA SER A 72 55.32 -40.89 -6.48
C SER A 72 55.53 -39.40 -6.22
N GLU A 73 55.27 -38.56 -7.23
CA GLU A 73 55.40 -37.11 -7.10
C GLU A 73 54.36 -36.52 -6.12
N LEU A 74 53.11 -37.02 -6.16
CA LEU A 74 52.07 -36.58 -5.24
C LEU A 74 52.34 -37.06 -3.81
N TYR A 75 52.92 -38.25 -3.64
CA TYR A 75 53.37 -38.74 -2.34
C TYR A 75 54.49 -37.86 -1.79
N ASP A 76 55.52 -37.56 -2.60
CA ASP A 76 56.63 -36.72 -2.19
C ASP A 76 56.19 -35.30 -1.80
N LEU A 77 55.35 -34.67 -2.63
CA LEU A 77 54.83 -33.32 -2.37
C LEU A 77 53.94 -33.26 -1.11
N SER A 78 53.16 -34.30 -0.83
CA SER A 78 52.20 -34.30 0.29
C SER A 78 52.78 -34.83 1.60
N ILE A 79 53.61 -35.88 1.57
CA ILE A 79 54.14 -36.56 2.75
C ILE A 79 55.55 -36.07 3.09
N ASN A 80 56.50 -36.17 2.16
CA ASN A 80 57.91 -35.82 2.41
C ASN A 80 58.10 -34.31 2.54
N LYS A 81 57.65 -33.55 1.53
CA LYS A 81 57.76 -32.08 1.46
C LYS A 81 56.64 -31.34 2.20
N LYS A 82 55.60 -32.05 2.67
CA LYS A 82 54.49 -31.54 3.50
C LYS A 82 53.78 -30.28 2.93
N PHE A 83 53.62 -30.16 1.60
CA PHE A 83 52.96 -28.98 1.01
C PHE A 83 51.46 -28.93 1.35
N LYS A 84 50.94 -27.72 1.61
CA LYS A 84 49.48 -27.50 1.73
C LYS A 84 48.78 -27.81 0.40
N LEU A 85 47.61 -28.45 0.45
CA LEU A 85 46.84 -28.86 -0.73
C LEU A 85 46.59 -27.72 -1.73
N ARG A 86 46.43 -26.47 -1.26
CA ARG A 86 46.30 -25.28 -2.12
C ARG A 86 47.53 -25.05 -2.99
N LYS A 87 48.74 -25.28 -2.45
CA LYS A 87 50.02 -25.11 -3.16
C LYS A 87 50.18 -26.20 -4.22
N ILE A 88 49.83 -27.45 -3.91
CA ILE A 88 49.82 -28.56 -4.85
C ILE A 88 48.80 -28.32 -5.97
N ALA A 89 47.58 -27.90 -5.61
CA ALA A 89 46.52 -27.58 -6.56
C ALA A 89 46.93 -26.47 -7.55
N LYS A 90 47.64 -25.44 -7.06
CA LYS A 90 48.20 -24.37 -7.90
C LYS A 90 49.31 -24.88 -8.83
N LYS A 91 50.17 -25.80 -8.37
CA LYS A 91 51.25 -26.39 -9.20
C LYS A 91 50.71 -27.11 -10.43
N TYR A 92 49.61 -27.86 -10.28
CA TYR A 92 48.99 -28.62 -11.36
C TYR A 92 47.80 -27.90 -12.01
N ASP A 93 47.64 -26.59 -11.76
CA ASP A 93 46.51 -25.77 -12.21
C ASP A 93 45.13 -26.46 -12.11
N CYS A 94 44.87 -27.03 -10.94
CA CYS A 94 43.67 -27.82 -10.69
C CYS A 94 42.95 -27.39 -9.42
N LYS A 95 41.72 -27.87 -9.23
CA LYS A 95 40.97 -27.62 -8.00
C LYS A 95 41.52 -28.50 -6.88
N ILE A 96 41.43 -28.00 -5.64
CA ILE A 96 41.81 -28.76 -4.42
C ILE A 96 41.11 -30.13 -4.37
N SER A 97 39.85 -30.20 -4.81
CA SER A 97 39.08 -31.45 -4.88
C SER A 97 39.72 -32.50 -5.80
N THR A 98 40.40 -32.08 -6.87
CA THR A 98 41.11 -32.99 -7.79
C THR A 98 42.28 -33.66 -7.09
N ILE A 99 43.10 -32.88 -6.35
CA ILE A 99 44.20 -33.41 -5.54
C ILE A 99 43.67 -34.35 -4.45
N LEU A 100 42.59 -33.97 -3.76
CA LEU A 100 41.95 -34.82 -2.74
C LEU A 100 41.46 -36.15 -3.31
N ASN A 101 40.83 -36.13 -4.48
CA ASN A 101 40.37 -37.36 -5.15
C ASN A 101 41.55 -38.23 -5.60
N ARG A 102 42.66 -37.65 -6.05
CA ARG A 102 43.88 -38.40 -6.38
C ARG A 102 44.55 -39.01 -5.16
N LEU A 103 44.68 -38.27 -4.06
CA LEU A 103 45.18 -38.81 -2.79
C LEU A 103 44.32 -39.99 -2.31
N ARG A 104 42.98 -39.88 -2.40
CA ARG A 104 42.06 -40.99 -2.11
C ARG A 104 42.24 -42.16 -3.07
N LYS A 105 42.30 -41.92 -4.39
CA LYS A 105 42.48 -42.95 -5.43
C LYS A 105 43.79 -43.73 -5.22
N TYR A 106 44.87 -43.05 -4.87
CA TYR A 106 46.17 -43.66 -4.60
C TYR A 106 46.35 -44.15 -3.16
N LYS A 107 45.31 -44.08 -2.33
CA LYS A 107 45.31 -44.47 -0.91
C LYS A 107 46.39 -43.76 -0.08
N ILE A 108 46.77 -42.54 -0.46
CA ILE A 108 47.69 -41.69 0.32
C ILE A 108 46.85 -40.99 1.39
N THR A 109 47.09 -41.29 2.66
CA THR A 109 46.26 -40.84 3.79
C THR A 109 46.21 -39.32 3.87
N ASN A 110 44.99 -38.77 3.85
CA ASN A 110 44.81 -37.34 4.01
C ASN A 110 44.82 -36.98 5.50
N ARG A 111 45.75 -36.14 5.96
CA ARG A 111 45.83 -35.65 7.35
C ARG A 111 44.53 -35.01 7.85
N PHE A 112 43.64 -34.57 6.96
CA PHE A 112 42.33 -33.98 7.33
C PHE A 112 41.26 -35.01 7.76
N SER A 113 41.59 -36.30 7.84
CA SER A 113 40.68 -37.35 8.35
C SER A 113 40.59 -37.38 9.88
N ASN A 114 41.58 -36.80 10.58
CA ASN A 114 41.64 -36.77 12.04
C ASN A 114 41.00 -35.49 12.62
N CYS A 115 39.71 -35.27 12.36
CA CYS A 115 38.95 -34.36 13.22
C CYS A 115 38.90 -34.99 14.63
N LYS A 116 39.35 -34.27 15.67
CA LYS A 116 39.30 -34.73 17.07
C LYS A 116 37.93 -35.36 17.35
N LYS A 117 37.90 -36.66 17.65
CA LYS A 117 36.68 -37.33 18.12
C LYS A 117 36.40 -36.77 19.51
N ILE A 118 35.17 -36.28 19.69
CA ILE A 118 34.73 -35.80 21.01
C ILE A 118 34.16 -36.99 21.74
N GLU A 119 34.72 -37.28 22.90
CA GLU A 119 34.22 -38.28 23.82
C GLU A 119 33.19 -37.61 24.73
N ILE A 120 31.92 -37.70 24.34
CA ILE A 120 30.78 -37.41 25.22
C ILE A 120 30.12 -38.75 25.48
N SER A 121 29.99 -39.12 26.76
CA SER A 121 29.29 -40.33 27.17
C SER A 121 27.78 -40.21 26.87
N LYS A 122 27.08 -41.33 26.84
CA LYS A 122 25.63 -41.33 26.58
C LYS A 122 24.89 -40.65 27.74
N GLU A 123 25.26 -40.98 28.96
CA GLU A 123 24.65 -40.53 30.21
C GLU A 123 24.81 -39.01 30.38
N GLU A 124 25.99 -38.49 30.07
CA GLU A 124 26.28 -37.06 30.13
C GLU A 124 25.53 -36.29 29.05
N LEU A 125 25.43 -36.82 27.83
CA LEU A 125 24.66 -36.20 26.76
C LEU A 125 23.15 -36.21 27.07
N GLU A 126 22.62 -37.28 27.66
CA GLU A 126 21.24 -37.37 28.14
C GLU A 126 20.98 -36.38 29.27
N LYS A 127 21.88 -36.27 30.24
CA LYS A 127 21.78 -35.30 31.34
C LYS A 127 21.77 -33.86 30.80
N LEU A 128 22.70 -33.51 29.92
CA LEU A 128 22.76 -32.16 29.36
C LEU A 128 21.54 -31.83 28.49
N TYR A 129 21.07 -32.77 27.67
CA TYR A 129 20.02 -32.54 26.68
C TYR A 129 18.58 -32.69 27.23
N LEU A 130 18.32 -33.71 28.05
CA LEU A 130 16.99 -34.04 28.57
C LEU A 130 16.73 -33.44 29.96
N ILE A 131 17.69 -33.54 30.88
CA ILE A 131 17.54 -33.08 32.27
C ILE A 131 17.81 -31.58 32.36
N ASN A 132 19.00 -31.14 31.95
CA ASN A 132 19.41 -29.73 32.00
C ASN A 132 18.79 -28.89 30.87
N LYS A 133 18.05 -29.52 29.94
CA LYS A 133 17.31 -28.89 28.83
C LYS A 133 18.17 -28.02 27.89
N LEU A 134 19.49 -28.17 27.89
CA LEU A 134 20.38 -27.42 26.99
C LEU A 134 20.13 -27.78 25.52
N ASN A 135 20.21 -26.79 24.65
CA ASN A 135 20.06 -26.97 23.21
C ASN A 135 21.36 -27.49 22.57
N THR A 136 21.28 -28.02 21.34
CA THR A 136 22.44 -28.65 20.69
C THR A 136 23.56 -27.67 20.33
N TYR A 137 23.29 -26.36 20.32
CA TYR A 137 24.33 -25.33 20.16
C TYR A 137 25.05 -25.07 21.48
N GLU A 138 24.33 -24.92 22.59
CA GLU A 138 24.92 -24.73 23.93
C GLU A 138 25.81 -25.92 24.30
N ILE A 139 25.35 -27.14 24.04
CA ILE A 139 26.17 -28.34 24.24
C ILE A 139 27.39 -28.30 23.31
N ALA A 140 27.23 -27.86 22.06
CA ALA A 140 28.36 -27.78 21.14
C ALA A 140 29.42 -26.77 21.60
N ASP A 141 29.02 -25.65 22.19
CA ASP A 141 29.93 -24.65 22.74
C ASP A 141 30.70 -25.19 23.96
N ILE A 142 30.03 -25.94 24.86
CA ILE A 142 30.66 -26.59 26.02
C ILE A 142 31.79 -27.53 25.60
N TYR A 143 31.59 -28.31 24.53
CA TYR A 143 32.59 -29.27 24.02
C TYR A 143 33.45 -28.72 22.88
N GLY A 144 33.39 -27.42 22.59
CA GLY A 144 34.19 -26.77 21.55
C GLY A 144 34.00 -27.39 20.15
N THR A 145 32.76 -27.73 19.79
CA THR A 145 32.42 -28.45 18.56
C THR A 145 31.37 -27.78 17.73
N CYS A 146 31.10 -28.35 16.55
CA CYS A 146 29.96 -27.95 15.76
C CYS A 146 28.71 -28.71 16.19
N GLN A 147 27.57 -28.03 16.12
CA GLN A 147 26.24 -28.58 16.38
C GLN A 147 25.99 -29.92 15.66
N ALA A 148 26.51 -30.09 14.44
CA ALA A 148 26.36 -31.32 13.67
C ALA A 148 27.01 -32.54 14.35
N THR A 149 28.06 -32.36 15.14
CA THR A 149 28.71 -33.42 15.92
C THR A 149 27.80 -33.89 17.06
N ILE A 150 27.19 -32.96 17.79
CA ILE A 150 26.22 -33.28 18.85
C ILE A 150 25.00 -34.01 18.26
N TRP A 151 24.50 -33.57 17.11
CA TRP A 151 23.42 -34.26 16.39
C TRP A 151 23.77 -35.71 16.01
N LYS A 152 25.00 -35.94 15.54
CA LYS A 152 25.46 -37.30 15.24
C LYS A 152 25.52 -38.17 16.49
N ARG A 153 25.96 -37.62 17.63
CA ARG A 153 26.01 -38.34 18.91
C ARG A 153 24.63 -38.65 19.47
N LEU A 154 23.70 -37.70 19.45
CA LEU A 154 22.29 -37.94 19.81
C LEU A 154 21.69 -39.08 18.98
N LYS A 155 21.95 -39.08 17.66
CA LYS A 155 21.49 -40.15 16.76
C LYS A 155 22.20 -41.49 17.04
N GLN A 156 23.51 -41.47 17.29
CA GLN A 156 24.29 -42.68 17.60
C GLN A 156 23.81 -43.37 18.87
N TYR A 157 23.44 -42.59 19.89
CA TYR A 157 22.96 -43.11 21.17
C TYR A 157 21.44 -43.31 21.24
N ASN A 158 20.72 -43.12 20.12
CA ASN A 158 19.26 -43.21 20.04
C ASN A 158 18.51 -42.34 21.07
N ILE A 159 19.06 -41.17 21.40
CA ILE A 159 18.40 -40.22 22.30
C ILE A 159 17.31 -39.50 21.51
N GLU A 160 16.06 -39.63 21.96
CA GLU A 160 14.92 -39.04 21.28
C GLU A 160 15.01 -37.51 21.21
N ARG A 161 14.51 -36.97 20.10
CA ARG A 161 14.44 -35.52 19.93
C ARG A 161 13.38 -34.97 20.86
N ARG A 162 13.72 -33.94 21.63
CA ARG A 162 12.73 -33.19 22.40
C ARG A 162 11.61 -32.74 21.45
N ASN A 163 10.37 -33.05 21.82
CA ASN A 163 9.21 -32.70 21.01
C ASN A 163 9.19 -31.17 20.86
N THR A 164 9.21 -30.69 19.62
CA THR A 164 9.25 -29.24 19.33
C THR A 164 8.04 -28.50 19.92
N HIS A 165 6.98 -29.22 20.29
CA HIS A 165 5.79 -28.68 20.94
C HIS A 165 6.01 -28.16 22.37
N GLU A 166 6.91 -28.75 23.18
CA GLU A 166 7.16 -28.27 24.55
C GLU A 166 7.95 -26.95 24.59
N LEU A 167 8.75 -26.67 23.56
CA LEU A 167 9.42 -25.39 23.34
C LEU A 167 8.47 -24.30 22.81
N ASN A 168 7.25 -24.66 22.37
CA ASN A 168 6.27 -23.77 21.74
C ASN A 168 5.27 -23.14 22.74
N SER A 169 5.54 -23.13 24.04
CA SER A 169 4.70 -22.53 25.09
C SER A 169 4.49 -21.01 24.97
N LYS A 170 5.12 -20.34 23.98
CA LYS A 170 4.86 -18.94 23.60
C LYS A 170 4.14 -18.82 22.25
N ILE A 171 2.91 -19.32 22.17
CA ILE A 171 2.02 -19.05 21.02
C ILE A 171 0.98 -18.00 21.44
N PRO A 172 0.83 -16.89 20.68
CA PRO A 172 -0.23 -15.92 20.95
C PRO A 172 -1.60 -16.49 20.54
N SER A 173 -2.61 -16.33 21.42
CA SER A 173 -3.99 -16.70 21.13
C SER A 173 -4.61 -15.76 20.08
N LYS A 174 -5.73 -16.20 19.47
CA LYS A 174 -6.49 -15.37 18.52
C LYS A 174 -7.00 -14.08 19.17
N GLU A 175 -7.64 -14.19 20.34
CA GLU A 175 -8.16 -13.06 21.12
C GLU A 175 -7.07 -12.05 21.50
N PHE A 176 -5.88 -12.55 21.88
CA PHE A 176 -4.73 -11.70 22.15
C PHE A 176 -4.34 -10.88 20.91
N LEU A 177 -4.25 -11.53 19.75
CA LEU A 177 -3.93 -10.85 18.50
C LEU A 177 -5.06 -9.89 18.08
N GLU A 178 -6.33 -10.22 18.29
CA GLU A 178 -7.43 -9.30 17.98
C GLU A 178 -7.33 -8.03 18.82
N LYS A 179 -7.13 -8.18 20.13
CA LYS A 179 -6.99 -7.05 21.06
C LYS A 179 -5.77 -6.19 20.76
N TYR A 180 -4.59 -6.78 20.60
CA TYR A 180 -3.33 -6.02 20.51
C TYR A 180 -2.92 -5.68 19.09
N TYR A 181 -3.11 -6.61 18.15
CA TYR A 181 -2.82 -6.37 16.74
C TYR A 181 -3.98 -5.64 16.08
N LEU A 182 -5.23 -6.10 16.09
CA LEU A 182 -6.27 -5.37 15.34
C LEU A 182 -6.70 -4.08 16.04
N ASN A 183 -7.09 -4.16 17.31
CA ASN A 183 -7.73 -3.03 18.00
C ASN A 183 -6.70 -1.99 18.45
N LYS A 184 -5.62 -2.40 19.12
CA LYS A 184 -4.54 -1.50 19.56
C LYS A 184 -3.49 -1.22 18.48
N ARG A 185 -3.66 -1.75 17.26
CA ARG A 185 -2.82 -1.50 16.08
C ARG A 185 -1.31 -1.76 16.24
N LEU A 186 -0.87 -2.52 17.24
CA LEU A 186 0.55 -2.81 17.45
C LEU A 186 1.16 -3.57 16.26
N SER A 187 2.37 -3.20 15.86
CA SER A 187 3.15 -3.93 14.88
C SER A 187 3.61 -5.28 15.45
N THR A 188 3.96 -6.23 14.58
CA THR A 188 4.52 -7.52 15.03
C THR A 188 5.84 -7.34 15.79
N TRP A 189 6.59 -6.27 15.51
CA TRP A 189 7.79 -5.87 16.26
C TRP A 189 7.47 -5.41 17.67
N GLU A 190 6.44 -4.58 17.84
CA GLU A 190 6.03 -4.11 19.16
C GLU A 190 5.47 -5.26 19.99
N ILE A 191 4.75 -6.19 19.37
CA ILE A 191 4.24 -7.39 20.05
C ILE A 191 5.42 -8.25 20.54
N GLU A 192 6.44 -8.43 19.72
CA GLU A 192 7.66 -9.14 20.11
C GLU A 192 8.40 -8.43 21.25
N LYS A 193 8.61 -7.12 21.15
CA LYS A 193 9.31 -6.33 22.17
C LYS A 193 8.57 -6.29 23.51
N ARG A 194 7.23 -6.18 23.50
CA ARG A 194 6.42 -6.00 24.71
C ARG A 194 6.01 -7.32 25.37
N TYR A 195 5.75 -8.36 24.58
CA TYR A 195 5.17 -9.60 25.07
C TYR A 195 6.05 -10.84 24.82
N GLY A 196 7.20 -10.67 24.15
CA GLY A 196 8.17 -11.75 23.98
C GLY A 196 7.74 -12.86 23.01
N TYR A 197 6.67 -12.64 22.24
CA TYR A 197 6.29 -13.54 21.15
C TYR A 197 7.13 -13.26 19.92
N SER A 198 7.88 -14.25 19.43
CA SER A 198 8.68 -14.07 18.21
C SER A 198 7.83 -13.55 17.07
N ARG A 199 8.33 -12.55 16.36
CA ARG A 199 7.67 -11.96 15.20
C ARG A 199 7.25 -13.02 14.18
N SER A 200 8.07 -14.04 13.95
CA SER A 200 7.78 -15.12 12.99
C SER A 200 6.56 -15.92 13.42
N THR A 201 6.42 -16.20 14.72
CA THR A 201 5.27 -16.91 15.29
C THR A 201 4.01 -16.06 15.23
N VAL A 202 4.08 -14.77 15.59
CA VAL A 202 2.98 -13.81 15.46
C VAL A 202 2.50 -13.74 14.01
N HIS A 203 3.42 -13.57 13.06
CA HIS A 203 3.08 -13.47 11.64
C HIS A 203 2.45 -14.76 11.07
N ARG A 204 2.94 -15.92 11.50
CA ARG A 204 2.35 -17.22 11.14
C ARG A 204 0.92 -17.36 11.66
N LYS A 205 0.69 -17.02 12.94
CA LYS A 205 -0.66 -17.10 13.54
C LYS A 205 -1.63 -16.09 12.93
N LEU A 206 -1.18 -14.88 12.62
CA LEU A 206 -2.00 -13.91 11.87
C LEU A 206 -2.41 -14.43 10.49
N ARG A 207 -1.58 -15.21 9.78
CA ARG A 207 -1.98 -15.90 8.53
C ARG A 207 -3.05 -16.95 8.79
N GLU A 208 -2.79 -17.81 9.77
CA GLU A 208 -3.67 -18.93 10.16
C GLU A 208 -5.07 -18.42 10.53
N TYR A 209 -5.16 -17.28 11.24
CA TYR A 209 -6.43 -16.66 11.63
C TYR A 209 -7.02 -15.70 10.59
N GLY A 210 -6.36 -15.48 9.45
CA GLY A 210 -6.85 -14.56 8.41
C GLY A 210 -6.82 -13.06 8.81
N MET A 211 -5.99 -12.69 9.77
CA MET A 211 -5.97 -11.35 10.38
C MET A 211 -4.84 -10.45 9.88
N ILE A 212 -4.13 -10.82 8.81
CA ILE A 212 -3.01 -10.00 8.31
C ILE A 212 -3.50 -8.67 7.76
N ARG A 213 -2.93 -7.58 8.28
CA ARG A 213 -3.07 -6.27 7.66
C ARG A 213 -2.35 -6.26 6.32
N ASN A 214 -3.01 -5.71 5.31
CA ASN A 214 -2.32 -5.37 4.08
C ASN A 214 -1.30 -4.24 4.31
N ARG A 215 -0.47 -4.01 3.30
CA ARG A 215 0.61 -3.03 3.33
C ARG A 215 0.11 -1.60 3.57
N ALA A 216 -1.05 -1.22 3.03
CA ALA A 216 -1.61 0.12 3.19
C ALA A 216 -1.98 0.40 4.65
N ILE A 217 -2.67 -0.54 5.29
CA ILE A 217 -3.04 -0.47 6.70
C ILE A 217 -1.79 -0.50 7.59
N ALA A 218 -0.78 -1.31 7.25
CA ALA A 218 0.44 -1.42 8.05
C ALA A 218 1.29 -0.14 8.04
N HIS A 219 1.27 0.64 6.96
CA HIS A 219 2.01 1.92 6.84
C HIS A 219 1.14 3.15 7.15
N MET A 220 -0.06 2.96 7.68
CA MET A 220 -0.97 4.07 7.99
C MET A 220 -0.47 4.84 9.22
N ILE A 221 -0.09 6.11 9.02
CA ILE A 221 0.39 7.00 10.10
C ILE A 221 -0.79 7.56 10.90
N TYR A 222 -1.82 8.04 10.20
CA TYR A 222 -3.01 8.67 10.80
C TYR A 222 -4.19 7.71 10.77
N GLN A 223 -4.87 7.60 11.92
CA GLN A 223 -6.09 6.82 12.05
C GLN A 223 -7.20 7.37 11.13
N LYS A 224 -7.97 6.46 10.54
CA LYS A 224 -9.17 6.76 9.77
C LYS A 224 -10.33 6.06 10.44
N ASN A 225 -11.32 6.83 10.89
CA ASN A 225 -12.51 6.30 11.53
C ASN A 225 -13.61 6.06 10.50
N ASP A 226 -14.48 5.11 10.82
CA ASP A 226 -15.64 4.81 10.00
C ASP A 226 -16.61 6.00 10.01
N PHE A 227 -17.33 6.16 8.91
CA PHE A 227 -18.44 7.08 8.80
C PHE A 227 -19.47 6.78 9.90
N SER A 228 -20.02 7.83 10.52
CA SER A 228 -20.93 7.72 11.67
C SER A 228 -22.17 6.86 11.44
N GLY A 229 -22.54 6.63 10.18
CA GLY A 229 -23.79 5.97 9.78
C GLY A 229 -24.99 6.92 9.78
N ASN A 230 -24.82 8.19 10.19
CA ASN A 230 -25.91 9.16 10.23
C ASN A 230 -26.38 9.52 8.82
N LEU A 231 -27.65 9.23 8.50
CA LEU A 231 -28.21 9.44 7.17
C LEU A 231 -28.32 10.92 6.77
N ARG A 232 -28.61 11.82 7.72
CA ARG A 232 -28.68 13.26 7.46
C ARG A 232 -27.29 13.83 7.16
N GLU A 233 -26.28 13.40 7.92
CA GLU A 233 -24.88 13.75 7.64
C GLU A 233 -24.44 13.21 6.28
N LYS A 234 -24.80 11.96 5.96
CA LYS A 234 -24.52 11.34 4.66
C LYS A 234 -25.12 12.17 3.53
N ALA A 235 -26.39 12.57 3.67
CA ALA A 235 -27.09 13.39 2.70
C ALA A 235 -26.41 14.75 2.53
N TYR A 236 -26.06 15.42 3.64
CA TYR A 236 -25.30 16.67 3.62
C TYR A 236 -23.97 16.54 2.88
N LEU A 237 -23.16 15.52 3.21
CA LEU A 237 -21.86 15.31 2.56
C LEU A 237 -22.00 15.03 1.06
N ILE A 238 -23.05 14.31 0.65
CA ILE A 238 -23.37 14.08 -0.78
C ILE A 238 -23.75 15.40 -1.46
N GLY A 239 -24.60 16.22 -0.85
CA GLY A 239 -24.96 17.54 -1.39
C GLY A 239 -23.73 18.41 -1.58
N PHE A 240 -22.91 18.52 -0.55
CA PHE A 240 -21.67 19.30 -0.58
C PHE A 240 -20.66 18.75 -1.61
N ARG A 241 -20.63 17.42 -1.79
CA ARG A 241 -19.83 16.73 -2.80
C ARG A 241 -20.22 17.05 -4.24
N LEU A 242 -21.50 17.30 -4.52
CA LEU A 242 -21.96 17.62 -5.87
C LEU A 242 -21.61 19.05 -6.30
N GLY A 243 -21.18 19.90 -5.36
CA GLY A 243 -20.57 21.20 -5.64
C GLY A 243 -19.04 21.17 -5.52
N ASP A 244 -18.53 21.42 -4.32
CA ASP A 244 -17.13 21.84 -4.12
C ASP A 244 -16.13 20.70 -3.86
N LEU A 245 -16.56 19.50 -3.45
CA LEU A 245 -15.60 18.42 -3.17
C LEU A 245 -15.18 17.69 -4.43
N ARG A 246 -13.87 17.48 -4.55
CA ARG A 246 -13.31 16.47 -5.43
C ARG A 246 -13.08 15.21 -4.62
N VAL A 247 -13.68 14.10 -5.06
CA VAL A 247 -13.51 12.79 -4.40
C VAL A 247 -13.11 11.75 -5.42
N ARG A 248 -12.06 11.00 -5.11
CA ARG A 248 -11.51 9.93 -5.97
C ARG A 248 -10.82 8.84 -5.14
N LYS A 249 -10.62 7.68 -5.76
CA LYS A 249 -9.54 6.76 -5.38
C LYS A 249 -8.28 7.15 -6.16
N ILE A 250 -7.12 7.17 -5.52
CA ILE A 250 -5.84 7.46 -6.23
C ILE A 250 -5.51 6.33 -7.22
N TRP A 251 -5.85 5.10 -6.84
CA TRP A 251 -5.74 3.90 -7.67
C TRP A 251 -7.03 3.09 -7.54
N GLU A 252 -7.43 2.33 -8.56
CA GLU A 252 -8.68 1.56 -8.55
C GLU A 252 -8.81 0.65 -7.31
N ASN A 253 -7.72 -0.05 -6.97
CA ASN A 253 -7.65 -0.96 -5.82
C ASN A 253 -7.35 -0.26 -4.48
N SER A 254 -7.37 1.08 -4.43
CA SER A 254 -7.11 1.85 -3.21
C SER A 254 -8.19 1.59 -2.16
N GLU A 255 -7.76 1.36 -0.93
CA GLU A 255 -8.64 1.26 0.24
C GLU A 255 -8.92 2.62 0.90
N THR A 256 -8.39 3.68 0.30
CA THR A 256 -8.50 5.05 0.78
C THR A 256 -9.25 5.90 -0.24
N ILE A 257 -10.19 6.68 0.28
CA ILE A 257 -10.96 7.68 -0.44
C ILE A 257 -10.28 9.03 -0.22
N HIS A 258 -9.77 9.62 -1.30
CA HIS A 258 -9.16 10.94 -1.26
C HIS A 258 -10.23 12.00 -1.53
N VAL A 259 -10.44 12.86 -0.55
CA VAL A 259 -11.31 14.03 -0.62
C VAL A 259 -10.43 15.26 -0.64
N ASP A 260 -10.63 16.16 -1.60
CA ASP A 260 -9.97 17.44 -1.62
C ASP A 260 -10.88 18.58 -2.08
N CYS A 261 -10.56 19.77 -1.60
CA CYS A 261 -11.23 21.02 -1.93
C CYS A 261 -10.21 22.15 -1.81
N GLY A 262 -10.31 23.16 -2.67
CA GLY A 262 -9.44 24.32 -2.59
C GLY A 262 -10.26 25.60 -2.52
N SER A 263 -9.94 26.48 -1.56
CA SER A 263 -10.68 27.71 -1.32
C SER A 263 -9.76 28.86 -0.89
N THR A 264 -10.20 30.09 -1.14
CA THR A 264 -9.61 31.32 -0.58
C THR A 264 -10.38 31.82 0.66
N ILE A 265 -11.54 31.22 0.96
CA ILE A 265 -12.47 31.66 2.01
C ILE A 265 -12.18 30.90 3.30
N LYS A 266 -11.88 31.62 4.38
CA LYS A 266 -11.52 31.03 5.69
C LYS A 266 -12.65 30.16 6.27
N GLU A 267 -13.89 30.62 6.16
CA GLU A 267 -15.08 29.91 6.62
C GLU A 267 -15.26 28.56 5.91
N GLN A 268 -14.91 28.48 4.62
CA GLN A 268 -14.93 27.23 3.85
C GLN A 268 -13.84 26.27 4.32
N ILE A 269 -12.64 26.78 4.62
CA ILE A 269 -11.53 25.97 5.15
C ILE A 269 -11.94 25.34 6.49
N GLU A 270 -12.52 26.13 7.39
CA GLU A 270 -12.97 25.67 8.70
C GLU A 270 -14.15 24.69 8.60
N LEU A 271 -15.07 24.92 7.65
CA LEU A 271 -16.14 23.96 7.36
C LEU A 271 -15.58 22.60 6.95
N ILE A 272 -14.67 22.55 5.96
CA ILE A 272 -14.06 21.27 5.52
C ILE A 272 -13.34 20.57 6.67
N LYS A 273 -12.58 21.32 7.47
CA LYS A 273 -11.92 20.77 8.66
C LYS A 273 -12.93 20.12 9.60
N ASN A 274 -14.02 20.81 9.92
CA ASN A 274 -15.04 20.29 10.82
C ASN A 274 -15.83 19.10 10.25
N LEU A 275 -16.00 19.01 8.93
CA LEU A 275 -16.68 17.89 8.29
C LEU A 275 -15.88 16.58 8.37
N PHE A 276 -14.55 16.64 8.43
CA PHE A 276 -13.70 15.46 8.27
C PHE A 276 -12.72 15.19 9.41
N LYS A 277 -12.52 16.12 10.37
CA LYS A 277 -11.57 15.97 11.48
C LYS A 277 -11.76 14.70 12.31
N ASP A 278 -13.00 14.24 12.47
CA ASP A 278 -13.32 13.07 13.28
C ASP A 278 -13.14 11.75 12.50
N TYR A 279 -12.98 11.83 11.16
CA TYR A 279 -12.89 10.67 10.27
C TYR A 279 -11.49 10.44 9.70
N GLY A 280 -10.68 11.50 9.61
CA GLY A 280 -9.30 11.38 9.15
C GLY A 280 -8.55 12.69 9.29
N GLN A 281 -7.23 12.61 9.21
CA GLN A 281 -6.39 13.80 9.22
C GLN A 281 -6.74 14.69 8.02
N VAL A 282 -7.15 15.93 8.32
CA VAL A 282 -7.30 16.99 7.32
C VAL A 282 -5.96 17.71 7.21
N TRP A 283 -5.34 17.60 6.04
CA TRP A 283 -4.15 18.35 5.69
C TRP A 283 -4.57 19.67 5.03
N ILE A 284 -3.91 20.77 5.42
CA ILE A 284 -4.19 22.11 4.92
C ILE A 284 -2.88 22.69 4.40
N SER A 285 -2.84 23.09 3.14
CA SER A 285 -1.66 23.67 2.51
C SER A 285 -1.39 25.09 3.01
N LYS A 286 -0.17 25.58 2.80
CA LYS A 286 0.05 27.03 2.78
C LYS A 286 -0.73 27.65 1.60
N PRO A 287 -1.20 28.90 1.70
CA PRO A 287 -1.79 29.60 0.57
C PRO A 287 -0.82 29.66 -0.61
N ASN A 288 -1.31 29.44 -1.81
CA ASN A 288 -0.52 29.65 -3.02
C ASN A 288 -0.36 31.16 -3.33
N LYS A 289 0.33 31.51 -4.43
CA LYS A 289 0.53 32.91 -4.84
C LYS A 289 -0.77 33.72 -5.02
N LYS A 290 -1.92 33.05 -5.25
CA LYS A 290 -3.25 33.65 -5.38
C LYS A 290 -4.07 33.59 -4.08
N GLY A 291 -3.46 33.24 -2.95
CA GLY A 291 -4.13 33.09 -1.66
C GLY A 291 -4.99 31.84 -1.51
N LYS A 292 -5.04 30.96 -2.53
CA LYS A 292 -5.85 29.73 -2.46
C LYS A 292 -5.16 28.68 -1.61
N VAL A 293 -5.90 28.13 -0.67
CA VAL A 293 -5.50 27.03 0.22
C VAL A 293 -6.12 25.73 -0.28
N GLN A 294 -5.35 24.65 -0.28
CA GLN A 294 -5.81 23.31 -0.59
C GLN A 294 -6.04 22.53 0.71
N MET A 295 -7.20 21.91 0.85
CA MET A 295 -7.53 21.00 1.94
C MET A 295 -7.66 19.59 1.40
N GLU A 296 -7.01 18.63 2.04
CA GLU A 296 -7.03 17.22 1.65
C GLU A 296 -7.32 16.33 2.85
N CYS A 297 -8.17 15.32 2.65
CA CYS A 297 -8.45 14.31 3.64
C CYS A 297 -8.44 12.93 3.01
N TYR A 298 -7.90 11.96 3.73
CA TYR A 298 -7.83 10.56 3.32
C TYR A 298 -8.73 9.74 4.23
N LEU A 299 -9.87 9.31 3.71
CA LEU A 299 -10.92 8.58 4.42
C LEU A 299 -10.86 7.08 4.09
N ASN A 300 -11.50 6.26 4.92
CA ASN A 300 -11.59 4.81 4.67
C ASN A 300 -12.77 4.47 3.74
N ARG A 301 -12.99 3.17 3.47
CA ARG A 301 -14.00 2.70 2.51
C ARG A 301 -15.46 2.96 2.92
N THR A 302 -15.75 3.26 4.18
CA THR A 302 -17.13 3.61 4.59
C THR A 302 -17.63 4.90 3.93
N PHE A 303 -16.73 5.71 3.36
CA PHE A 303 -17.02 6.91 2.58
C PHE A 303 -17.16 6.68 1.07
N GLU A 304 -17.18 5.43 0.59
CA GLU A 304 -17.31 5.12 -0.85
C GLU A 304 -18.56 5.72 -1.49
N PHE A 305 -19.61 6.00 -0.71
CA PHE A 305 -20.82 6.68 -1.20
C PHE A 305 -20.53 8.06 -1.82
N LEU A 306 -19.42 8.73 -1.46
CA LEU A 306 -19.00 10.03 -2.03
C LEU A 306 -18.34 9.93 -3.41
N LEU A 307 -18.01 8.72 -3.88
CA LEU A 307 -17.44 8.52 -5.22
C LEU A 307 -18.51 8.73 -6.31
N SER A 308 -19.76 8.38 -6.00
CA SER A 308 -20.87 8.57 -6.93
C SER A 308 -21.20 10.06 -7.10
N LYS A 309 -21.47 10.46 -8.35
CA LYS A 309 -22.03 11.78 -8.70
C LYS A 309 -23.54 11.71 -8.97
N LYS A 310 -24.19 10.60 -8.64
CA LYS A 310 -25.64 10.45 -8.79
C LYS A 310 -26.35 10.95 -7.54
N ILE A 311 -27.54 11.52 -7.72
CA ILE A 311 -28.41 11.87 -6.60
C ILE A 311 -28.99 10.57 -6.02
N PRO A 312 -28.87 10.32 -4.70
CA PRO A 312 -29.37 9.12 -4.07
C PRO A 312 -30.87 9.26 -3.79
N GLU A 313 -31.71 9.06 -4.79
CA GLU A 313 -33.15 9.37 -4.69
C GLU A 313 -33.86 8.67 -3.53
N ASP A 314 -33.49 7.43 -3.22
CA ASP A 314 -34.05 6.68 -2.08
C ASP A 314 -33.75 7.33 -0.72
N LEU A 315 -32.51 7.82 -0.53
CA LEU A 315 -32.12 8.54 0.69
C LEU A 315 -32.90 9.84 0.83
N LEU A 316 -33.18 10.51 -0.28
CA LEU A 316 -33.85 11.82 -0.34
C LEU A 316 -35.38 11.71 -0.49
N LYS A 317 -35.96 10.52 -0.31
CA LYS A 317 -37.41 10.35 -0.10
C LYS A 317 -37.82 10.99 1.23
N ASP A 318 -37.01 10.78 2.26
CA ASP A 318 -37.17 11.44 3.55
C ASP A 318 -36.90 12.96 3.45
N LYS A 319 -37.77 13.76 4.08
CA LYS A 319 -37.75 15.22 3.97
C LYS A 319 -36.53 15.82 4.68
N GLU A 320 -36.14 15.28 5.83
CA GLU A 320 -35.02 15.81 6.59
C GLU A 320 -33.69 15.53 5.88
N ASN A 321 -33.52 14.31 5.36
CA ASN A 321 -32.39 13.96 4.51
C ASN A 321 -32.33 14.83 3.25
N PHE A 322 -33.49 15.14 2.63
CA PHE A 322 -33.54 16.07 1.51
C PHE A 322 -33.05 17.48 1.90
N PHE A 323 -33.51 18.05 3.02
CA PHE A 323 -33.04 19.37 3.46
C PHE A 323 -31.59 19.34 3.92
N ALA A 324 -31.10 18.24 4.50
CA ALA A 324 -29.68 18.07 4.82
C ALA A 324 -28.81 18.03 3.55
N PHE A 325 -29.23 17.27 2.54
CA PHE A 325 -28.60 17.28 1.21
C PHE A 325 -28.61 18.67 0.60
N LEU A 326 -29.76 19.35 0.61
CA LEU A 326 -29.87 20.67 0.03
C LEU A 326 -29.02 21.68 0.78
N ALA A 327 -28.92 21.60 2.11
CA ALA A 327 -28.02 22.43 2.90
C ALA A 327 -26.55 22.21 2.54
N GLY A 328 -26.11 20.95 2.37
CA GLY A 328 -24.76 20.67 1.88
C GLY A 328 -24.51 21.23 0.48
N PHE A 329 -25.46 21.07 -0.43
CA PHE A 329 -25.37 21.64 -1.78
C PHE A 329 -25.40 23.17 -1.76
N THR A 330 -26.23 23.77 -0.90
CA THR A 330 -26.27 25.20 -0.64
C THR A 330 -24.96 25.69 -0.05
N ASP A 331 -24.33 24.94 0.85
CA ASP A 331 -23.05 25.32 1.46
C ASP A 331 -21.87 25.27 0.49
N ALA A 332 -21.97 24.49 -0.59
CA ALA A 332 -21.07 24.59 -1.73
C ALA A 332 -21.47 25.73 -2.70
N GLU A 333 -22.65 25.64 -3.31
CA GLU A 333 -23.00 26.40 -4.53
C GLU A 333 -24.05 27.51 -4.30
N GLY A 334 -24.75 27.45 -3.17
CA GLY A 334 -25.88 28.33 -2.87
C GLY A 334 -25.47 29.71 -2.35
N THR A 335 -26.34 30.67 -2.59
CA THR A 335 -26.26 32.05 -2.09
C THR A 335 -27.57 32.40 -1.41
N ILE A 336 -27.48 32.90 -0.17
CA ILE A 336 -28.56 33.56 0.53
C ILE A 336 -28.14 35.01 0.74
N GLY A 337 -29.00 35.96 0.41
CA GLY A 337 -28.67 37.37 0.49
C GLY A 337 -29.88 38.28 0.38
N ILE A 338 -29.61 39.58 0.38
CA ILE A 338 -30.60 40.64 0.20
C ILE A 338 -30.14 41.47 -1.00
N SER A 339 -31.04 41.72 -1.95
CA SER A 339 -30.77 42.53 -3.14
C SER A 339 -31.94 43.47 -3.37
N LYS A 340 -31.66 44.76 -3.61
CA LYS A 340 -32.69 45.81 -3.75
C LYS A 340 -33.70 45.79 -2.59
N GLY A 341 -33.21 45.60 -1.36
CA GLY A 341 -34.04 45.52 -0.14
C GLY A 341 -34.82 44.22 0.06
N MET A 342 -34.66 43.22 -0.83
CA MET A 342 -35.42 41.97 -0.80
C MET A 342 -34.54 40.74 -0.61
N ALA A 343 -34.88 39.92 0.38
CA ALA A 343 -34.27 38.61 0.58
C ALA A 343 -34.45 37.71 -0.64
N TYR A 344 -33.43 36.90 -0.92
CA TYR A 344 -33.47 35.85 -1.93
C TYR A 344 -32.58 34.68 -1.55
N TYR A 345 -32.94 33.51 -2.08
CA TYR A 345 -32.06 32.36 -2.19
C TYR A 345 -31.79 32.08 -3.67
N SER A 346 -30.57 31.70 -4.01
CA SER A 346 -30.25 31.24 -5.36
C SER A 346 -29.17 30.17 -5.33
N VAL A 347 -29.27 29.21 -6.25
CA VAL A 347 -28.20 28.25 -6.51
C VAL A 347 -27.94 28.19 -8.00
N VAL A 348 -26.66 28.07 -8.36
CA VAL A 348 -26.18 28.04 -9.74
C VAL A 348 -25.43 26.74 -9.96
N ASN A 349 -25.68 26.06 -11.07
CA ASN A 349 -24.91 24.88 -11.41
C ASN A 349 -24.91 24.60 -12.91
N GLN A 350 -23.81 24.01 -13.40
CA GLN A 350 -23.74 23.55 -14.79
C GLN A 350 -24.57 22.28 -15.03
N ASN A 351 -24.84 21.50 -13.98
CA ASN A 351 -25.66 20.30 -14.09
C ASN A 351 -27.15 20.63 -13.86
N LYS A 352 -27.86 20.92 -14.95
CA LYS A 352 -29.31 21.18 -14.95
C LYS A 352 -30.13 20.08 -14.28
N LYS A 353 -29.70 18.81 -14.34
CA LYS A 353 -30.44 17.68 -13.75
C LYS A 353 -30.50 17.78 -12.23
N TYR A 354 -29.43 18.27 -11.58
CA TYR A 354 -29.42 18.46 -10.13
C TYR A 354 -30.41 19.54 -9.70
N LEU A 355 -30.40 20.68 -10.39
CA LEU A 355 -31.33 21.77 -10.10
C LEU A 355 -32.78 21.38 -10.37
N ASN A 356 -33.05 20.62 -11.43
CA ASN A 356 -34.39 20.13 -11.73
C ASN A 356 -34.91 19.19 -10.63
N TYR A 357 -34.05 18.29 -10.14
CA TYR A 357 -34.40 17.40 -9.04
C TYR A 357 -34.75 18.19 -7.76
N ILE A 358 -33.89 19.13 -7.37
CA ILE A 358 -34.10 20.00 -6.21
C ILE A 358 -35.41 20.78 -6.35
N ARG A 359 -35.64 21.40 -7.51
CA ARG A 359 -36.85 22.15 -7.81
C ARG A 359 -38.11 21.30 -7.68
N ASN A 360 -38.13 20.11 -8.30
CA ASN A 360 -39.29 19.23 -8.25
C ASN A 360 -39.57 18.73 -6.83
N LYS A 361 -38.53 18.42 -6.05
CA LYS A 361 -38.68 18.04 -4.65
C LYS A 361 -39.23 19.17 -3.78
N LEU A 362 -38.77 20.40 -3.98
CA LEU A 362 -39.29 21.57 -3.26
C LEU A 362 -40.78 21.78 -3.58
N ILE A 363 -41.16 21.72 -4.85
CA ILE A 363 -42.56 21.85 -5.30
C ILE A 363 -43.43 20.75 -4.66
N ASN A 364 -42.97 19.50 -4.67
CA ASN A 364 -43.70 18.38 -4.06
C ASN A 364 -43.86 18.50 -2.53
N ILE A 365 -43.01 19.31 -1.87
CA ILE A 365 -43.09 19.59 -0.43
C ILE A 365 -43.93 20.86 -0.16
N GLY A 366 -44.47 21.50 -1.20
CA GLY A 366 -45.33 22.70 -1.10
C GLY A 366 -44.56 24.02 -1.16
N ILE A 367 -43.28 24.01 -1.53
CA ILE A 367 -42.48 25.23 -1.73
C ILE A 367 -42.46 25.57 -3.21
N GLU A 368 -43.29 26.54 -3.60
CA GLU A 368 -43.35 26.99 -4.99
C GLU A 368 -41.98 27.52 -5.44
N CYS A 369 -41.48 26.97 -6.54
CA CYS A 369 -40.22 27.35 -7.13
C CYS A 369 -40.44 27.84 -8.57
N PRO A 370 -39.96 29.05 -8.93
CA PRO A 370 -40.08 29.53 -10.29
C PRO A 370 -39.31 28.63 -11.26
N LYS A 371 -39.54 28.82 -12.57
CA LYS A 371 -38.78 28.11 -13.60
C LYS A 371 -37.30 28.48 -13.49
N MET A 372 -36.43 27.49 -13.73
CA MET A 372 -35.00 27.75 -13.87
C MET A 372 -34.75 28.59 -15.11
N TYR A 373 -33.78 29.48 -15.06
CA TYR A 373 -33.36 30.28 -16.20
C TYR A 373 -31.88 30.09 -16.49
N LEU A 374 -31.50 30.31 -17.75
CA LEU A 374 -30.11 30.28 -18.19
C LEU A 374 -29.43 31.56 -17.69
N GLY A 375 -28.37 31.42 -16.88
CA GLY A 375 -27.67 32.59 -16.35
C GLY A 375 -26.37 32.92 -17.07
N SER A 376 -25.68 31.92 -17.63
CA SER A 376 -24.58 32.16 -18.56
C SER A 376 -24.49 31.02 -19.56
N GLU A 377 -24.29 31.36 -20.82
CA GLU A 377 -24.10 30.42 -21.91
C GLU A 377 -22.71 29.78 -21.87
N LYS A 378 -22.59 28.60 -22.48
CA LYS A 378 -21.28 28.06 -22.86
C LYS A 378 -20.54 29.09 -23.72
N GLY A 379 -19.28 29.34 -23.40
CA GLY A 379 -18.44 30.32 -24.07
C GLY A 379 -18.54 31.72 -23.49
N THR A 380 -19.36 31.97 -22.46
CA THR A 380 -19.32 33.27 -21.77
C THR A 380 -17.94 33.49 -21.12
N PRO A 381 -17.27 34.64 -21.38
CA PRO A 381 -15.99 34.97 -20.76
C PRO A 381 -16.16 35.33 -19.28
N ARG A 382 -15.24 34.86 -18.45
CA ARG A 382 -15.07 35.21 -17.05
C ARG A 382 -13.67 35.75 -16.85
N ILE A 383 -13.59 37.02 -16.47
CA ILE A 383 -12.32 37.70 -16.23
C ILE A 383 -11.96 37.51 -14.75
N GLU A 384 -10.79 36.93 -14.49
CA GLU A 384 -10.23 36.80 -13.15
C GLU A 384 -8.82 37.41 -13.16
N GLY A 385 -8.75 38.70 -12.79
CA GLY A 385 -7.56 39.52 -12.96
C GLY A 385 -7.25 39.72 -14.45
N ASP A 386 -6.03 39.40 -14.83
CA ASP A 386 -5.43 39.51 -16.17
C ASP A 386 -5.72 38.30 -17.08
N LYS A 387 -6.57 37.34 -16.63
CA LYS A 387 -6.91 36.14 -17.41
C LYS A 387 -8.40 36.06 -17.73
N THR A 388 -8.69 35.71 -18.98
CA THR A 388 -10.04 35.40 -19.45
C THR A 388 -10.22 33.89 -19.52
N TYR A 389 -11.19 33.38 -18.77
CA TYR A 389 -11.63 31.99 -18.79
C TYR A 389 -12.97 31.89 -19.51
N TYR A 390 -13.17 30.86 -20.34
CA TYR A 390 -14.45 30.66 -21.03
C TYR A 390 -15.22 29.52 -20.39
N SER A 391 -16.52 29.73 -20.13
CA SER A 391 -17.35 28.65 -19.60
C SER A 391 -17.44 27.50 -20.59
N ASN A 392 -17.16 26.28 -20.15
CA ASN A 392 -17.23 25.10 -21.03
C ASN A 392 -18.66 24.54 -21.19
N LYS A 393 -19.61 25.01 -20.37
CA LYS A 393 -21.02 24.58 -20.34
C LYS A 393 -21.94 25.73 -19.92
N ASP A 394 -23.21 25.59 -20.23
CA ASP A 394 -24.27 26.45 -19.71
C ASP A 394 -24.36 26.37 -18.19
N CYS A 395 -24.58 27.51 -17.53
CA CYS A 395 -24.87 27.58 -16.10
C CYS A 395 -26.34 27.96 -15.90
N TRP A 396 -27.06 27.14 -15.15
CA TRP A 396 -28.48 27.31 -14.86
C TRP A 396 -28.67 27.87 -13.47
N PHE A 397 -29.66 28.75 -13.31
CA PHE A 397 -30.01 29.38 -12.06
C PHE A 397 -31.37 28.86 -11.57
N LEU A 398 -31.43 28.52 -10.29
CA LEU A 398 -32.67 28.33 -9.54
C LEU A 398 -32.71 29.41 -8.45
N ARG A 399 -33.71 30.29 -8.49
CA ARG A 399 -33.85 31.43 -7.56
C ARG A 399 -35.19 31.39 -6.85
N LEU A 400 -35.21 31.54 -5.53
CA LEU A 400 -36.39 31.74 -4.71
C LEU A 400 -36.40 33.16 -4.16
N ASN A 401 -37.46 33.90 -4.44
CA ASN A 401 -37.63 35.30 -4.04
C ASN A 401 -39.05 35.63 -3.53
N LYS A 402 -40.05 34.79 -3.81
CA LYS A 402 -41.41 34.95 -3.28
C LYS A 402 -41.38 34.75 -1.78
N LYS A 403 -41.89 35.75 -1.06
CA LYS A 403 -41.59 35.98 0.35
C LYS A 403 -42.04 34.83 1.27
N SER A 404 -43.28 34.38 1.12
CA SER A 404 -43.86 33.26 1.88
C SER A 404 -43.07 31.96 1.69
N PHE A 405 -42.87 31.54 0.45
CA PHE A 405 -42.12 30.30 0.14
C PHE A 405 -40.65 30.39 0.50
N LEU A 406 -40.02 31.57 0.36
CA LEU A 406 -38.65 31.76 0.78
C LEU A 406 -38.52 31.63 2.30
N TYR A 407 -39.44 32.21 3.07
CA TYR A 407 -39.42 32.08 4.54
C TYR A 407 -39.56 30.62 4.98
N GLU A 408 -40.56 29.91 4.44
CA GLU A 408 -40.76 28.47 4.68
C GLU A 408 -39.53 27.64 4.32
N PHE A 409 -38.90 27.94 3.18
CA PHE A 409 -37.66 27.30 2.77
C PHE A 409 -36.52 27.55 3.76
N LEU A 410 -36.31 28.81 4.17
CA LEU A 410 -35.24 29.19 5.09
C LEU A 410 -35.43 28.53 6.46
N LEU A 411 -36.65 28.41 6.97
CA LEU A 411 -36.94 27.69 8.21
C LEU A 411 -36.55 26.22 8.14
N LYS A 412 -36.83 25.54 7.01
CA LYS A 412 -36.57 24.10 6.87
C LYS A 412 -35.10 23.78 6.62
N ILE A 413 -34.34 24.67 5.98
CA ILE A 413 -32.92 24.44 5.67
C ILE A 413 -31.97 24.89 6.81
N GLU A 414 -32.40 25.84 7.65
CA GLU A 414 -31.59 26.41 8.74
C GLU A 414 -30.93 25.37 9.66
N PRO A 415 -31.61 24.30 10.13
CA PRO A 415 -31.02 23.32 11.05
C PRO A 415 -29.84 22.54 10.47
N TYR A 416 -29.69 22.55 9.14
CA TYR A 416 -28.74 21.70 8.42
C TYR A 416 -27.58 22.47 7.80
N LEU A 417 -27.65 23.80 7.70
CA LEU A 417 -26.57 24.63 7.19
C LEU A 417 -25.41 24.67 8.19
N LYS A 418 -24.20 24.53 7.68
CA LYS A 418 -22.96 24.49 8.48
C LYS A 418 -22.00 25.60 8.10
N HIS A 419 -22.10 26.21 6.92
CA HIS A 419 -21.21 27.32 6.53
C HIS A 419 -21.55 28.61 7.32
N PRO A 420 -20.63 29.15 8.15
CA PRO A 420 -20.92 30.27 9.05
C PRO A 420 -21.50 31.52 8.35
N LYS A 421 -20.90 31.92 7.23
CA LYS A 421 -21.40 33.04 6.42
C LYS A 421 -22.84 32.82 5.91
N LYS A 422 -23.18 31.60 5.49
CA LYS A 422 -24.51 31.29 4.92
C LYS A 422 -25.55 31.24 6.02
N VAL A 423 -25.22 30.69 7.19
CA VAL A 423 -26.06 30.76 8.39
C VAL A 423 -26.33 32.22 8.79
N LYS A 424 -25.29 33.08 8.83
CA LYS A 424 -25.48 34.52 9.10
C LYS A 424 -26.41 35.17 8.09
N ASN A 425 -26.17 34.94 6.80
CA ASN A 425 -26.99 35.51 5.74
C ASN A 425 -28.44 35.00 5.76
N LEU A 426 -28.65 33.75 6.14
CA LEU A 426 -29.99 33.18 6.34
C LEU A 426 -30.75 33.94 7.40
N ARG A 427 -30.12 34.20 8.56
CA ARG A 427 -30.76 34.96 9.64
C ARG A 427 -31.12 36.38 9.20
N LEU A 428 -30.22 37.05 8.48
CA LEU A 428 -30.49 38.37 7.88
C LEU A 428 -31.66 38.32 6.88
N ALA A 429 -31.71 37.30 6.03
CA ALA A 429 -32.78 37.12 5.05
C ALA A 429 -34.13 36.87 5.74
N LYS A 430 -34.18 36.05 6.79
CA LYS A 430 -35.41 35.83 7.60
C LYS A 430 -35.89 37.14 8.23
N ASN A 431 -34.99 37.91 8.86
CA ASN A 431 -35.34 39.19 9.47
C ASN A 431 -35.86 40.19 8.43
N ASN A 432 -35.21 40.27 7.26
CA ASN A 432 -35.68 41.11 6.16
C ASN A 432 -37.11 40.75 5.70
N ILE A 433 -37.44 39.45 5.64
CA ILE A 433 -38.79 38.99 5.30
C ILE A 433 -39.80 39.43 6.37
N LEU A 434 -39.49 39.20 7.65
CA LEU A 434 -40.36 39.56 8.77
C LEU A 434 -40.63 41.08 8.84
N GLU A 435 -39.60 41.90 8.67
CA GLU A 435 -39.75 43.36 8.61
C GLU A 435 -40.63 43.81 7.45
N ARG A 436 -40.48 43.18 6.29
CA ARG A 436 -41.30 43.48 5.12
C ARG A 436 -42.74 43.01 5.29
N ASN A 437 -42.99 41.91 5.99
CA ASN A 437 -44.35 41.48 6.35
C ASN A 437 -45.05 42.50 7.22
N ARG A 438 -44.34 43.04 8.23
CA ARG A 438 -44.87 44.09 9.10
C ARG A 438 -45.21 45.37 8.33
N LYS A 439 -44.41 45.74 7.32
CA LYS A 439 -44.57 46.98 6.56
C LYS A 439 -45.60 46.90 5.42
N PHE A 440 -45.70 45.76 4.75
CA PHE A 440 -46.41 45.64 3.47
C PHE A 440 -47.42 44.50 3.43
N GLY A 441 -47.67 43.81 4.54
CA GLY A 441 -48.44 42.57 4.57
C GLY A 441 -47.61 41.37 4.08
N GLU A 442 -48.18 40.17 4.23
CA GLU A 442 -47.51 38.90 3.88
C GLU A 442 -47.23 38.72 2.38
#